data_AF-A0A831PKM0-F1
#
_entry.id   AF-A0A831PKM0-F1
#
_cell.length_a   1.000
_cell.length_b   1.000
_cell.length_c   1.000
_cell.angle_alpha   90.00
_cell.angle_beta   90.00
_cell.angle_gamma   90.00
#
_symmetry.space_group_name_H-M   'P 1'
#
loop_
_entity.id
_entity.type
_entity.pdbx_description
1 polymer ?
#
loop_
_entity_poly.entity_id
_entity_poly.type
_entity_poly.pdbx_seq_one_letter_code
_entity_poly.pdbx_strand_id
1 'polypeptide(L)'
;MALFILISGCTAQQAEAEKTLKEALDGKFYIGTALNAFQINGQDENSIELVKKHFNSIVAENCMKSGQIQPEEGKFNWELPDRFVEFGEKNNMHIVGHTLIWHSQAPRWFFVDEEGNEVGREVLIE
;
A
#
# COMPACT_ATOMS: atom_id res chain seq x y z
N MET A 1 -38.25 29.43 53.96
CA MET A 1 -36.93 29.52 53.32
C MET A 1 -36.83 28.34 52.37
N ALA A 2 -37.10 28.55 51.07
CA ALA A 2 -37.13 27.49 50.07
C ALA A 2 -35.75 27.40 49.41
N LEU A 3 -35.12 26.24 49.52
CA LEU A 3 -33.80 25.96 48.97
C LEU A 3 -33.95 25.57 47.49
N PHE A 4 -33.58 26.48 46.59
CA PHE A 4 -33.47 26.18 45.15
C PHE A 4 -32.12 25.50 44.89
N ILE A 5 -32.15 24.21 44.52
CA ILE A 5 -30.96 23.49 44.04
C ILE A 5 -30.90 23.68 42.52
N LEU A 6 -29.95 24.51 42.09
CA LEU A 6 -29.57 24.66 40.68
C LEU A 6 -28.72 23.46 40.28
N ILE A 7 -29.33 22.52 39.55
CA ILE A 7 -28.59 21.44 38.89
C ILE A 7 -27.97 22.02 37.63
N SER A 8 -26.72 22.46 37.73
CA SER A 8 -25.93 22.84 36.57
C SER A 8 -25.55 21.56 35.82
N GLY A 9 -26.29 21.26 34.76
CA GLY A 9 -25.99 20.12 33.89
C GLY A 9 -24.70 20.39 33.11
N CYS A 10 -23.63 19.65 33.43
CA CYS A 10 -22.49 19.54 32.53
C CYS A 10 -22.95 18.79 31.28
N THR A 11 -23.19 19.51 30.19
CA THR A 11 -23.25 18.91 28.86
C THR A 11 -21.84 18.47 28.53
N ALA A 12 -21.56 17.16 28.61
CA ALA A 12 -20.33 16.61 28.06
C ALA A 12 -20.37 16.85 26.55
N GLN A 13 -19.57 17.80 26.07
CA GLN A 13 -19.36 18.03 24.65
C GLN A 13 -18.75 16.74 24.08
N GLN A 14 -19.56 15.92 23.42
CA GLN A 14 -19.06 14.77 22.67
C GLN A 14 -18.11 15.34 21.61
N ALA A 15 -16.81 15.04 21.71
CA ALA A 15 -15.86 15.37 20.68
C ALA A 15 -16.33 14.67 19.39
N GLU A 16 -16.63 15.46 18.36
CA GLU A 16 -16.98 14.93 17.05
C GLU A 16 -15.77 14.12 16.56
N ALA A 17 -15.98 12.85 16.20
CA ALA A 17 -14.89 12.00 15.75
C ALA A 17 -14.22 12.65 14.54
N GLU A 18 -12.89 12.83 14.60
CA GLU A 18 -12.15 13.43 13.49
C GLU A 18 -12.33 12.59 12.23
N LYS A 19 -12.70 13.26 11.12
CA LYS A 19 -12.81 12.63 9.80
C LYS A 19 -11.47 12.02 9.40
N THR A 20 -11.49 10.80 8.89
CA THR A 20 -10.32 10.16 8.30
C THR A 20 -9.98 10.78 6.94
N LEU A 21 -8.78 10.48 6.41
CA LEU A 21 -8.34 11.06 5.13
C LEU A 21 -9.22 10.58 3.97
N LYS A 22 -9.53 9.29 3.91
CA LYS A 22 -10.44 8.73 2.90
C LYS A 22 -11.87 9.29 3.01
N GLU A 23 -12.39 9.55 4.21
CA GLU A 23 -13.73 10.15 4.39
C GLU A 23 -13.77 11.61 3.96
N ALA A 24 -12.70 12.37 4.20
CA ALA A 24 -12.63 13.77 3.79
C ALA A 24 -12.71 13.96 2.25
N LEU A 25 -12.37 12.91 1.49
CA LEU A 25 -12.29 12.92 0.03
C LEU A 25 -13.20 11.86 -0.63
N ASP A 26 -14.14 11.32 0.14
CA ASP A 26 -15.08 10.32 -0.35
C ASP A 26 -15.90 10.84 -1.55
N GLY A 27 -16.16 9.93 -2.50
CA GLY A 27 -16.84 10.24 -3.76
C GLY A 27 -16.04 11.09 -4.77
N LYS A 28 -14.79 11.48 -4.45
CA LYS A 28 -13.94 12.27 -5.37
C LYS A 28 -12.83 11.44 -5.99
N PHE A 29 -11.98 10.83 -5.15
CA PHE A 29 -10.90 9.95 -5.58
C PHE A 29 -10.40 9.11 -4.40
N TYR A 30 -9.65 8.05 -4.70
CA TYR A 30 -9.01 7.23 -3.67
C TYR A 30 -7.88 7.97 -2.97
N ILE A 31 -7.70 7.65 -1.68
CA ILE A 31 -6.56 8.07 -0.87
C ILE A 31 -5.72 6.83 -0.58
N GLY A 32 -4.51 6.82 -1.15
CA GLY A 32 -3.62 5.67 -1.14
C GLY A 32 -2.31 5.90 -0.39
N THR A 33 -1.68 4.78 -0.02
CA THR A 33 -0.35 4.75 0.61
C THR A 33 0.45 3.53 0.15
N ALA A 34 1.77 3.60 0.25
CA ALA A 34 2.66 2.49 -0.09
C ALA A 34 2.85 1.55 1.12
N LEU A 35 2.82 0.24 0.88
CA LEU A 35 3.11 -0.78 1.90
C LEU A 35 4.44 -1.48 1.60
N ASN A 36 5.21 -1.67 2.66
CA ASN A 36 6.46 -2.39 2.66
C ASN A 36 6.29 -3.80 3.27
N ALA A 37 7.36 -4.58 3.26
CA ALA A 37 7.34 -5.97 3.71
C ALA A 37 6.90 -6.12 5.18
N PHE A 38 7.26 -5.19 6.07
CA PHE A 38 6.87 -5.25 7.48
C PHE A 38 5.36 -5.06 7.65
N GLN A 39 4.74 -4.11 6.94
CA GLN A 39 3.28 -3.96 7.00
C GLN A 39 2.56 -5.14 6.34
N ILE A 40 3.05 -5.62 5.20
CA ILE A 40 2.44 -6.77 4.49
C ILE A 40 2.52 -8.05 5.35
N ASN A 41 3.63 -8.24 6.06
CA ASN A 41 3.83 -9.41 6.93
C ASN A 41 3.19 -9.27 8.31
N GLY A 42 2.52 -8.16 8.63
CA GLY A 42 1.88 -7.96 9.93
C GLY A 42 2.86 -7.61 11.06
N GLN A 43 4.08 -7.18 10.74
CA GLN A 43 5.15 -6.91 11.72
C GLN A 43 5.13 -5.47 12.25
N ASP A 44 4.32 -4.58 11.65
CA ASP A 44 4.14 -3.19 12.05
C ASP A 44 2.65 -2.88 12.22
N GLU A 45 2.09 -3.32 13.35
CA GLU A 45 0.66 -3.24 13.66
C GLU A 45 0.15 -1.80 13.70
N ASN A 46 0.92 -0.87 14.28
CA ASN A 46 0.54 0.54 14.39
C ASN A 46 0.37 1.18 13.00
N SER A 47 1.30 0.93 12.07
CA SER A 47 1.16 1.42 10.70
C SER A 47 -0.01 0.77 9.98
N ILE A 48 -0.25 -0.53 10.19
CA ILE A 48 -1.39 -1.24 9.60
C ILE A 48 -2.72 -0.66 10.08
N GLU A 49 -2.84 -0.30 11.36
CA GLU A 49 -4.04 0.37 11.90
C GLU A 49 -4.26 1.73 11.22
N LEU A 50 -3.20 2.53 11.06
CA LEU A 50 -3.29 3.81 10.35
C LEU A 50 -3.67 3.63 8.87
N VAL A 51 -3.08 2.63 8.19
CA VAL A 51 -3.41 2.27 6.81
C VAL A 51 -4.91 1.99 6.67
N LYS A 52 -5.45 1.09 7.51
CA LYS A 52 -6.88 0.72 7.48
C LYS A 52 -7.79 1.89 7.83
N LYS A 53 -7.38 2.74 8.77
CA LYS A 53 -8.14 3.90 9.21
C LYS A 53 -8.22 4.98 8.14
N HIS A 54 -7.10 5.35 7.52
CA HIS A 54 -7.02 6.56 6.71
C HIS A 54 -7.08 6.33 5.19
N PHE A 55 -6.81 5.12 4.69
CA PHE A 55 -6.63 4.87 3.26
C PHE A 55 -7.64 3.85 2.71
N ASN A 56 -7.98 4.01 1.43
CA ASN A 56 -8.83 3.09 0.66
C ASN A 56 -8.18 2.65 -0.68
N SER A 57 -6.89 2.94 -0.84
CA SER A 57 -6.06 2.38 -1.91
C SER A 57 -4.66 2.05 -1.38
N ILE A 58 -3.99 1.07 -1.98
CA ILE A 58 -2.63 0.68 -1.62
C ILE A 58 -1.78 0.44 -2.85
N VAL A 59 -0.48 0.70 -2.73
CA VAL A 59 0.54 0.39 -3.73
C VAL A 59 1.68 -0.38 -3.06
N ALA A 60 2.26 -1.36 -3.75
CA ALA A 60 3.44 -2.06 -3.23
C ALA A 60 4.66 -1.13 -3.30
N GLU A 61 5.37 -0.93 -2.18
CA GLU A 61 6.56 -0.06 -2.17
C GLU A 61 7.68 -0.63 -3.05
N ASN A 62 7.92 -1.94 -2.94
CA ASN A 62 8.99 -2.61 -3.68
C ASN A 62 8.62 -4.00 -4.20
N CYS A 63 7.80 -4.78 -3.49
CA CYS A 63 7.64 -6.21 -3.79
C CYS A 63 7.07 -6.52 -5.18
N MET A 64 6.41 -5.56 -5.85
CA MET A 64 5.90 -5.72 -7.21
C MET A 64 6.77 -5.08 -8.30
N LYS A 65 8.00 -4.66 -7.99
CA LYS A 65 8.99 -4.25 -9.01
C LYS A 65 9.59 -5.49 -9.65
N SER A 66 9.91 -5.40 -10.95
CA SER A 66 10.34 -6.57 -11.74
C SER A 66 11.54 -7.32 -11.15
N GLY A 67 12.51 -6.63 -10.53
CA GLY A 67 13.65 -7.28 -9.88
C GLY A 67 13.30 -8.06 -8.61
N GLN A 68 12.17 -7.74 -7.96
CA GLN A 68 11.63 -8.52 -6.83
C GLN A 68 10.78 -9.69 -7.32
N ILE A 69 9.95 -9.45 -8.34
CA ILE A 69 9.07 -10.47 -8.92
C ILE A 69 9.85 -11.55 -9.67
N GLN A 70 10.85 -11.19 -10.46
CA GLN A 70 11.54 -12.11 -11.36
C GLN A 70 13.08 -11.90 -11.29
N PRO A 71 13.72 -12.25 -10.17
CA PRO A 71 15.15 -12.01 -9.95
C PRO A 71 16.05 -12.75 -10.95
N GLU A 72 15.59 -13.90 -11.45
CA GLU A 72 16.25 -14.70 -12.50
C GLU A 72 15.25 -15.00 -13.62
N GLU A 73 15.74 -15.14 -14.85
CA GLU A 73 14.88 -15.42 -16.01
C GLU A 73 14.06 -16.69 -15.79
N GLY A 74 12.75 -16.59 -16.07
CA GLY A 74 11.79 -17.67 -15.84
C GLY A 74 11.49 -18.04 -14.36
N LYS A 75 12.19 -17.46 -13.37
CA LYS A 75 11.95 -17.75 -11.94
C LYS A 75 11.24 -16.60 -11.25
N PHE A 76 9.98 -16.84 -10.90
CA PHE A 76 9.14 -15.85 -10.25
C PHE A 76 9.03 -16.06 -8.74
N ASN A 77 8.99 -14.95 -7.99
CA ASN A 77 8.65 -14.89 -6.59
C ASN A 77 7.39 -14.05 -6.37
N TRP A 78 6.27 -14.74 -6.15
CA TRP A 78 4.97 -14.12 -5.92
C TRP A 78 4.55 -14.10 -4.44
N GLU A 79 5.36 -14.64 -3.52
CA GLU A 79 4.95 -14.82 -2.12
C GLU A 79 4.54 -13.50 -1.44
N LEU A 80 5.40 -12.47 -1.49
CA LEU A 80 5.10 -11.18 -0.87
C LEU A 80 4.09 -10.34 -1.69
N PRO A 81 4.13 -10.29 -3.03
CA PRO A 81 3.06 -9.72 -3.86
C PRO A 81 1.66 -10.30 -3.58
N ASP A 82 1.53 -11.62 -3.45
CA ASP A 82 0.25 -12.27 -3.20
C ASP A 82 -0.32 -11.86 -1.84
N ARG A 83 0.53 -11.81 -0.81
CA ARG A 83 0.14 -11.32 0.53
C ARG A 83 -0.26 -9.84 0.52
N PHE A 84 0.39 -9.03 -0.32
CA PHE A 84 0.02 -7.63 -0.51
C PHE A 84 -1.37 -7.49 -1.16
N VAL A 85 -1.64 -8.29 -2.20
CA VAL A 85 -2.97 -8.33 -2.85
C VAL A 85 -4.03 -8.80 -1.86
N GLU A 86 -3.78 -9.90 -1.14
CA GLU A 86 -4.68 -10.43 -0.12
C GLU A 86 -5.00 -9.39 0.97
N PHE A 87 -4.00 -8.62 1.41
CA PHE A 87 -4.22 -7.51 2.34
C PHE A 87 -5.19 -6.46 1.76
N GLY A 88 -5.00 -6.06 0.50
CA GLY A 88 -5.88 -5.11 -0.17
C GLY A 88 -7.31 -5.61 -0.31
N GLU A 89 -7.48 -6.85 -0.79
CA GLU A 89 -8.78 -7.49 -0.97
C GLU A 89 -9.54 -7.62 0.35
N LYS A 90 -8.87 -8.12 1.40
CA LYS A 90 -9.47 -8.31 2.73
C LYS A 90 -9.96 -7.00 3.36
N ASN A 91 -9.37 -5.86 2.99
CA ASN A 91 -9.72 -4.55 3.52
C ASN A 91 -10.51 -3.68 2.52
N ASN A 92 -11.01 -4.27 1.42
CA ASN A 92 -11.77 -3.56 0.36
C ASN A 92 -11.04 -2.33 -0.19
N MET A 93 -9.74 -2.46 -0.45
CA MET A 93 -8.89 -1.37 -0.94
C MET A 93 -8.67 -1.48 -2.46
N HIS A 94 -8.56 -0.34 -3.14
CA HIS A 94 -8.12 -0.30 -4.53
C HIS A 94 -6.62 -0.59 -4.63
N ILE A 95 -6.23 -1.65 -5.34
CA ILE A 95 -4.84 -2.13 -5.42
C ILE A 95 -4.16 -1.57 -6.67
N VAL A 96 -3.01 -0.94 -6.49
CA VAL A 96 -2.17 -0.44 -7.57
C VAL A 96 -0.92 -1.31 -7.70
N GLY A 97 -0.75 -1.93 -8.87
CA GLY A 97 0.49 -2.63 -9.24
C GLY A 97 1.58 -1.63 -9.60
N HIS A 98 2.72 -1.70 -8.92
CA HIS A 98 3.88 -0.85 -9.17
C HIS A 98 5.16 -1.70 -9.17
N THR A 99 5.74 -2.01 -10.33
CA THR A 99 5.41 -1.60 -11.70
C THR A 99 5.92 -2.67 -12.68
N LEU A 100 5.33 -2.73 -13.88
CA LEU A 100 5.71 -3.71 -14.90
C LEU A 100 7.10 -3.43 -15.49
N ILE A 101 7.35 -2.18 -15.89
CA ILE A 101 8.58 -1.79 -16.59
C ILE A 101 9.17 -0.56 -15.91
N TRP A 102 10.44 -0.66 -15.54
CA TRP A 102 11.20 0.46 -14.98
C TRP A 102 12.70 0.23 -15.19
N HIS A 103 13.46 1.31 -15.37
CA HIS A 103 14.91 1.22 -15.52
C HIS A 103 15.63 0.93 -14.18
N SER A 104 14.95 1.18 -13.05
CA SER A 104 15.48 0.95 -11.71
C SER A 104 14.81 -0.27 -11.10
N GLN A 105 15.55 -1.01 -10.28
CA GLN A 105 15.09 -2.25 -9.65
C GLN A 105 14.51 -3.26 -10.65
N ALA A 106 14.97 -3.22 -11.91
CA ALA A 106 14.80 -4.29 -12.87
C ALA A 106 15.91 -5.33 -12.68
N PRO A 107 15.64 -6.62 -12.96
CA PRO A 107 16.65 -7.65 -12.81
C PRO A 107 17.71 -7.51 -13.89
N ARG A 108 18.98 -7.82 -13.57
CA ARG A 108 20.10 -7.63 -14.51
C ARG A 108 19.92 -8.43 -15.81
N TRP A 109 19.30 -9.60 -15.73
CA TRP A 109 19.12 -10.50 -16.87
C TRP A 109 18.26 -9.90 -17.99
N PHE A 110 17.42 -8.90 -17.72
CA PHE A 110 16.72 -8.16 -18.78
C PHE A 110 17.70 -7.52 -19.80
N PHE A 111 18.89 -7.17 -19.34
CA PHE A 111 19.79 -6.28 -20.07
C PHE A 111 21.04 -6.99 -20.58
N VAL A 112 21.18 -8.31 -20.39
CA VAL A 112 22.37 -9.05 -20.81
C VAL A 112 22.06 -10.34 -21.54
N ASP A 113 22.92 -10.71 -22.49
CA ASP A 113 22.91 -12.02 -23.15
C ASP A 113 23.54 -13.11 -22.26
N GLU A 114 23.59 -14.35 -22.76
CA GLU A 114 24.19 -15.50 -22.07
C GLU A 114 25.70 -15.31 -21.79
N GLU A 115 26.37 -14.49 -22.59
CA GLU A 115 27.77 -14.11 -22.45
C GLU A 115 28.01 -12.91 -21.50
N GLY A 116 26.94 -12.23 -21.06
CA GLY A 116 26.98 -11.09 -20.16
C GLY A 116 27.14 -9.72 -20.83
N ASN A 117 27.08 -9.63 -22.17
CA ASN A 117 27.12 -8.36 -22.91
C ASN A 117 25.75 -7.68 -22.89
N GLU A 118 25.74 -6.36 -23.03
CA GLU A 118 24.47 -5.62 -23.08
C GLU A 118 23.68 -5.93 -24.36
N VAL A 119 22.40 -6.24 -24.19
CA VAL A 119 21.51 -6.52 -25.32
C VAL A 119 21.07 -5.23 -26.03
N GLY A 120 20.78 -5.35 -27.33
CA GLY A 120 20.27 -4.26 -28.16
C GLY A 120 18.80 -3.95 -27.91
N ARG A 121 18.32 -2.85 -28.53
CA ARG A 121 16.91 -2.43 -28.46
C ARG A 121 15.95 -3.53 -28.91
N GLU A 122 16.36 -4.28 -29.92
CA GLU A 122 15.59 -5.31 -30.61
C GLU A 122 15.19 -6.42 -29.65
N VAL A 123 16.07 -6.79 -28.71
CA VAL A 123 15.77 -7.76 -27.65
C VAL A 123 14.85 -7.17 -26.58
N LEU A 124 15.04 -5.91 -26.21
CA LEU A 124 14.28 -5.26 -25.11
C LEU A 124 12.83 -4.91 -25.46
N ILE A 125 12.45 -4.96 -26.74
CA ILE A 125 11.09 -4.62 -27.20
C ILE A 125 10.27 -5.83 -27.68
N GLU A 126 10.86 -7.02 -27.67
CA GLU A 126 10.14 -8.30 -27.89
C GLU A 126 9.30 -8.68 -26.66
#